data_AF-A0A067FNC7-F1
#
_entry.id   AF-A0A067FNC7-F1
#
_cell.length_a   1.000
_cell.length_b   1.000
_cell.length_c   1.000
_cell.angle_alpha   90.00
_cell.angle_beta   90.00
_cell.angle_gamma   90.00
#
_symmetry.space_group_name_H-M   'P 1'
#
loop_
_entity.id
_entity.type
_entity.pdbx_description
1 polymer ?
#
loop_
_entity_poly.entity_id
_entity_poly.type
_entity_poly.pdbx_seq_one_letter_code
_entity_poly.pdbx_strand_id
1 'polypeptide(L)'
;MAGKAGVAIGIDLGTTYSCVAVWQHDKVEIIPNDQGNRTTPSYVAFTDTESFVGDSAKNQVSTNPTNTVFDAKRLIGRRFSDVSVQSDIKHWPFKVIAGPDDKPMVEVKYKGKQKQVAAEEISSMVLKKKREIAEAFVGTAVTNAVITVPAYFSDSQRQATEDAATQCGLQVLKIIAEPTAAAIAYGLDRQQQGGIAASGVKNVLIFDLGGGTFDVSLLAIENGVIRVRATDGNTRLGGVDFNNRMVDYFVEEFKRKNKIDISGNARALHRLRIACESAKRTLSSTIQTSIEIDYLYEGINFSSTITRARFEQLNMDLFEKCIEHVDTCLAKAKIDRTAVDDVVIVGGSSRIPKLQQLLQDFFLGKNLCRHINADEAVATGAAIQAAILSGVCSDKAEDLVILDLKPCSHEPKIATGSNPSLLICNHL
;
A
#
# COMPACT_ATOMS: atom_id res chain seq x y z
N MET A 1 11.11 -38.80 -2.00
CA MET A 1 10.87 -37.89 -3.14
C MET A 1 10.27 -36.62 -2.57
N ALA A 2 11.00 -35.51 -2.58
CA ALA A 2 10.41 -34.21 -2.22
C ALA A 2 9.34 -33.90 -3.25
N GLY A 3 8.07 -33.82 -2.84
CA GLY A 3 7.00 -33.40 -3.74
C GLY A 3 7.37 -32.04 -4.32
N LYS A 4 7.24 -31.85 -5.63
CA LYS A 4 7.45 -30.55 -6.28
C LYS A 4 6.66 -29.51 -5.49
N ALA A 5 7.35 -28.65 -4.74
CA ALA A 5 6.71 -27.53 -4.06
C ALA A 5 6.04 -26.69 -5.15
N GLY A 6 4.72 -26.49 -5.03
CA GLY A 6 3.97 -25.69 -6.01
C GLY A 6 4.53 -24.28 -6.09
N VAL A 7 4.45 -23.65 -7.27
CA VAL A 7 4.97 -22.29 -7.51
C VAL A 7 4.42 -21.34 -6.44
N ALA A 8 5.32 -20.57 -5.83
CA ALA A 8 4.99 -19.56 -4.84
C ALA A 8 5.27 -18.16 -5.37
N ILE A 9 4.34 -17.24 -5.10
CA ILE A 9 4.41 -15.85 -5.56
C ILE A 9 4.44 -14.87 -4.40
N GLY A 10 5.06 -13.72 -4.61
CA GLY A 10 4.94 -12.56 -3.73
C GLY A 10 3.87 -11.62 -4.24
N ILE A 11 2.92 -11.25 -3.39
CA ILE A 11 1.87 -10.29 -3.74
C ILE A 11 1.95 -9.10 -2.81
N ASP A 12 2.14 -7.92 -3.42
CA ASP A 12 1.84 -6.65 -2.77
C ASP A 12 0.36 -6.31 -2.97
N LEU A 13 -0.45 -6.46 -1.92
CA LEU A 13 -1.87 -6.10 -1.95
C LEU A 13 -2.02 -4.64 -1.51
N GLY A 14 -1.73 -3.68 -2.38
CA GLY A 14 -1.79 -2.26 -2.03
C GLY A 14 -3.22 -1.67 -2.04
N THR A 15 -3.38 -0.51 -1.39
CA THR A 15 -4.68 0.18 -1.30
C THR A 15 -5.24 0.60 -2.66
N THR A 16 -4.37 1.10 -3.54
CA THR A 16 -4.78 1.67 -4.85
C THR A 16 -4.33 0.81 -6.03
N TYR A 17 -3.17 0.18 -5.91
CA TYR A 17 -2.62 -0.74 -6.88
C TYR A 17 -2.01 -1.92 -6.14
N SER A 18 -2.09 -3.09 -6.76
CA SER A 18 -1.43 -4.31 -6.31
C SER A 18 -0.35 -4.72 -7.32
N CYS A 19 0.70 -5.36 -6.83
CA CYS A 19 1.81 -5.89 -7.64
C CYS A 19 1.99 -7.39 -7.34
N VAL A 20 2.44 -8.16 -8.32
CA VAL A 20 2.74 -9.59 -8.15
C VAL A 20 4.07 -9.91 -8.79
N ALA A 21 4.86 -10.72 -8.10
CA ALA A 21 6.20 -11.10 -8.50
C ALA A 21 6.45 -12.58 -8.20
N VAL A 22 7.39 -13.17 -8.94
CA VAL A 22 7.80 -14.57 -8.78
C VAL A 22 9.32 -14.67 -8.83
N TRP A 23 9.87 -15.63 -8.09
CA TRP A 23 11.28 -15.99 -8.23
C TRP A 23 11.43 -17.05 -9.31
N GLN A 24 12.17 -16.75 -10.39
CA GLN A 24 12.49 -17.69 -11.46
C GLN A 24 13.87 -17.40 -12.04
N HIS A 25 14.61 -18.46 -12.38
CA HIS A 25 15.95 -18.35 -12.97
C HIS A 25 16.92 -17.49 -12.13
N ASP A 26 16.92 -17.71 -10.81
CA ASP A 26 17.75 -17.01 -9.80
C ASP A 26 17.59 -15.48 -9.77
N LYS A 27 16.42 -14.99 -10.19
CA LYS A 27 16.04 -13.58 -10.09
C LYS A 27 14.56 -13.43 -9.78
N VAL A 28 14.20 -12.25 -9.31
CA VAL A 28 12.81 -11.84 -9.18
C VAL A 28 12.31 -11.29 -10.51
N GLU A 29 11.16 -11.76 -10.94
CA GLU A 29 10.42 -11.27 -12.09
C GLU A 29 9.12 -10.60 -11.62
N ILE A 30 8.95 -9.32 -11.97
CA ILE A 30 7.69 -8.60 -11.81
C ILE A 30 6.76 -8.99 -12.96
N ILE A 31 5.56 -9.48 -12.65
CA ILE A 31 4.66 -10.03 -13.66
C ILE A 31 3.72 -8.92 -14.15
N PRO A 32 3.79 -8.52 -15.44
CA PRO A 32 2.83 -7.59 -16.00
C PRO A 32 1.45 -8.23 -16.12
N ASN A 33 0.39 -7.41 -15.99
CA ASN A 33 -0.97 -7.86 -16.23
C ASN A 33 -1.28 -8.01 -17.73
N ASP A 34 -2.52 -8.38 -18.04
CA ASP A 34 -3.03 -8.57 -19.41
C ASP A 34 -2.99 -7.32 -20.30
N GLN A 35 -2.78 -6.13 -19.72
CA GLN A 35 -2.56 -4.87 -20.45
C GLN A 35 -1.10 -4.45 -20.51
N GLY A 36 -0.17 -5.28 -20.03
CA GLY A 36 1.26 -4.98 -19.97
C GLY A 36 1.69 -4.10 -18.78
N ASN A 37 0.76 -3.74 -17.89
CA ASN A 37 1.08 -2.92 -16.72
C ASN A 37 1.64 -3.77 -15.59
N ARG A 38 2.76 -3.36 -14.99
CA ARG A 38 3.40 -4.07 -13.86
C ARG A 38 2.63 -4.01 -12.54
N THR A 39 1.75 -3.02 -12.42
CA THR A 39 0.79 -2.91 -11.31
C THR A 39 -0.63 -3.01 -11.85
N THR A 40 -1.57 -3.47 -11.02
CA THR A 40 -2.99 -3.54 -11.38
C THR A 40 -3.80 -2.76 -10.36
N PRO A 41 -4.72 -1.87 -10.75
CA PRO A 41 -5.58 -1.16 -9.81
C PRO A 41 -6.32 -2.09 -8.85
N SER A 42 -6.41 -1.74 -7.58
CA SER A 42 -7.18 -2.47 -6.56
C SER A 42 -8.67 -2.11 -6.62
N TYR A 43 -9.27 -2.32 -7.80
CA TYR A 43 -10.64 -1.96 -8.14
C TYR A 43 -11.45 -3.20 -8.48
N VAL A 44 -12.70 -3.24 -8.02
CA VAL A 44 -13.67 -4.28 -8.35
C VAL A 44 -14.99 -3.63 -8.74
N ALA A 45 -15.49 -3.89 -9.94
CA ALA A 45 -16.75 -3.36 -10.43
C ALA A 45 -17.77 -4.47 -10.66
N PHE A 46 -19.00 -4.27 -10.19
CA PHE A 46 -20.11 -5.19 -10.37
C PHE A 46 -21.07 -4.66 -11.43
N THR A 47 -21.50 -5.54 -12.34
CA THR A 47 -22.45 -5.22 -13.41
C THR A 47 -23.61 -6.22 -13.45
N ASP A 48 -24.51 -6.07 -14.41
CA ASP A 48 -25.63 -7.01 -14.58
C ASP A 48 -25.20 -8.36 -15.18
N THR A 49 -24.01 -8.45 -15.78
CA THR A 49 -23.50 -9.67 -16.42
C THR A 49 -22.37 -10.31 -15.63
N GLU A 50 -21.36 -9.52 -15.28
CA GLU A 50 -20.11 -10.02 -14.69
C GLU A 50 -19.49 -9.01 -13.71
N SER A 51 -18.41 -9.44 -13.05
CA SER A 51 -17.58 -8.59 -12.21
C SER A 51 -16.24 -8.35 -12.89
N PHE A 52 -15.81 -7.08 -12.92
CA PHE A 52 -14.51 -6.69 -13.45
C PHE A 52 -13.55 -6.42 -12.30
N VAL A 53 -12.26 -6.67 -12.53
CA VAL A 53 -11.18 -6.40 -11.58
C VAL A 53 -10.04 -5.67 -12.30
N GLY A 54 -9.36 -4.76 -11.62
CA GLY A 54 -8.17 -4.10 -12.17
C GLY A 54 -8.50 -2.96 -13.12
N ASP A 55 -7.74 -2.84 -14.20
CA ASP A 55 -7.86 -1.76 -15.18
C ASP A 55 -9.28 -1.69 -15.78
N SER A 56 -9.90 -2.83 -16.09
CA SER A 56 -11.27 -2.88 -16.59
C SER A 56 -12.30 -2.36 -15.59
N ALA A 57 -12.10 -2.56 -14.28
CA ALA A 57 -12.95 -1.97 -13.25
C ALA A 57 -12.70 -0.47 -13.11
N LYS A 58 -11.42 -0.05 -13.11
CA LYS A 58 -11.05 1.37 -13.01
C LYS A 58 -11.57 2.18 -14.21
N ASN A 59 -11.59 1.63 -15.42
CA ASN A 59 -11.98 2.37 -16.63
C ASN A 59 -13.48 2.71 -16.69
N GLN A 60 -14.35 1.93 -16.03
CA GLN A 60 -15.80 2.13 -16.08
C GLN A 60 -16.39 2.87 -14.88
N VAL A 61 -15.56 3.25 -13.90
CA VAL A 61 -16.00 3.89 -12.65
C VAL A 61 -16.80 5.19 -12.89
N SER A 62 -16.53 5.93 -13.97
CA SER A 62 -17.26 7.16 -14.30
C SER A 62 -18.70 6.92 -14.75
N THR A 63 -19.00 5.73 -15.29
CA THR A 63 -20.33 5.32 -15.73
C THR A 63 -21.03 4.41 -14.71
N ASN A 64 -20.27 3.75 -13.83
CA ASN A 64 -20.78 2.84 -12.81
C ASN A 64 -20.17 3.11 -11.41
N PRO A 65 -20.30 4.33 -10.85
CA PRO A 65 -19.55 4.72 -9.65
C PRO A 65 -20.03 4.01 -8.38
N THR A 66 -21.33 3.76 -8.24
CA THR A 66 -21.92 3.17 -7.01
C THR A 66 -21.66 1.67 -6.89
N ASN A 67 -21.31 0.99 -7.98
CA ASN A 67 -21.01 -0.45 -7.99
C ASN A 67 -19.53 -0.74 -8.31
N THR A 68 -18.67 0.28 -8.29
CA THR A 68 -17.22 0.14 -8.45
C THR A 68 -16.54 0.43 -7.12
N VAL A 69 -16.05 -0.61 -6.47
CA VAL A 69 -15.42 -0.59 -5.16
C VAL A 69 -13.91 -0.45 -5.31
N PHE A 70 -13.33 0.45 -4.52
CA PHE A 70 -11.89 0.69 -4.40
C PHE A 70 -11.57 1.05 -2.95
N ASP A 71 -10.29 1.17 -2.60
CA ASP A 71 -9.82 1.42 -1.23
C ASP A 71 -10.31 0.40 -0.18
N ALA A 72 -10.69 -0.81 -0.60
CA ALA A 72 -11.21 -1.86 0.30
C ALA A 72 -10.23 -2.21 1.43
N LYS A 73 -8.92 -2.02 1.22
CA LYS A 73 -7.88 -2.17 2.24
C LYS A 73 -8.04 -1.20 3.43
N ARG A 74 -8.75 -0.07 3.28
CA ARG A 74 -9.11 0.84 4.39
C ARG A 74 -10.28 0.32 5.24
N LEU A 75 -11.05 -0.66 4.75
CA LEU A 75 -12.17 -1.31 5.45
C LEU A 75 -11.82 -2.67 6.06
N ILE A 76 -10.85 -3.38 5.49
CA ILE A 76 -10.53 -4.77 5.88
C ILE A 76 -10.18 -4.88 7.37
N GLY A 77 -10.78 -5.85 8.06
CA GLY A 77 -10.56 -6.12 9.49
C GLY A 77 -11.00 -5.03 10.48
N ARG A 78 -11.78 -4.03 10.03
CA ARG A 78 -12.29 -2.93 10.86
C ARG A 78 -13.77 -3.10 11.23
N ARG A 79 -14.24 -2.24 12.13
CA ARG A 79 -15.65 -2.11 12.50
C ARG A 79 -16.29 -0.94 11.76
N PHE A 80 -17.56 -1.07 11.40
CA PHE A 80 -18.33 -0.02 10.76
C PHE A 80 -18.41 1.22 11.65
N SER A 81 -18.57 1.04 12.97
CA SER A 81 -18.60 2.14 13.93
C SER A 81 -17.26 2.88 14.13
N ASP A 82 -16.15 2.37 13.59
CA ASP A 82 -14.85 3.03 13.72
C ASP A 82 -14.93 4.45 13.14
N VAL A 83 -14.51 5.46 13.92
CA VAL A 83 -14.45 6.88 13.50
C VAL A 83 -13.77 7.03 12.15
N SER A 84 -12.73 6.22 11.96
CA SER A 84 -11.95 6.17 10.75
C SER A 84 -12.81 5.71 9.54
N VAL A 85 -13.54 4.61 9.67
CA VAL A 85 -14.45 4.10 8.62
C VAL A 85 -15.52 5.14 8.30
N GLN A 86 -16.13 5.76 9.32
CA GLN A 86 -17.13 6.81 9.16
C GLN A 86 -16.59 8.06 8.43
N SER A 87 -15.31 8.37 8.60
CA SER A 87 -14.66 9.45 7.86
C SER A 87 -14.48 9.10 6.39
N ASP A 88 -14.04 7.89 6.07
CA ASP A 88 -13.78 7.49 4.67
C ASP A 88 -15.05 7.33 3.84
N ILE A 89 -16.14 6.84 4.45
CA ILE A 89 -17.42 6.63 3.76
C ILE A 89 -17.93 7.91 3.08
N LYS A 90 -17.60 9.08 3.63
CA LYS A 90 -17.97 10.38 3.06
C LYS A 90 -17.32 10.67 1.70
N HIS A 91 -16.23 9.98 1.38
CA HIS A 91 -15.46 10.20 0.16
C HIS A 91 -15.71 9.13 -0.92
N TRP A 92 -16.45 8.07 -0.60
CA TRP A 92 -16.73 6.98 -1.53
C TRP A 92 -18.08 7.13 -2.22
N PRO A 93 -18.17 6.78 -3.52
CA PRO A 93 -19.43 6.81 -4.26
C PRO A 93 -20.32 5.60 -3.99
N PHE A 94 -19.76 4.52 -3.46
CA PHE A 94 -20.48 3.30 -3.11
C PHE A 94 -20.94 3.36 -1.64
N LYS A 95 -22.06 2.68 -1.37
CA LYS A 95 -22.67 2.68 -0.03
C LYS A 95 -22.01 1.62 0.85
N VAL A 96 -21.68 2.00 2.08
CA VAL A 96 -21.20 1.09 3.13
C VAL A 96 -22.23 1.09 4.26
N ILE A 97 -22.57 -0.10 4.75
CA ILE A 97 -23.55 -0.30 5.83
C ILE A 97 -22.96 -1.18 6.93
N ALA A 98 -23.57 -1.11 8.12
CA ALA A 98 -23.28 -2.06 9.20
C ALA A 98 -23.87 -3.43 8.86
N GLY A 99 -23.01 -4.45 8.82
CA GLY A 99 -23.38 -5.85 8.74
C GLY A 99 -23.36 -6.54 10.11
N PRO A 100 -23.41 -7.87 10.13
CA PRO A 100 -23.27 -8.66 11.35
C PRO A 100 -21.99 -8.29 12.12
N ASP A 101 -22.08 -8.28 13.45
CA ASP A 101 -20.97 -7.97 14.37
C ASP A 101 -20.30 -6.61 14.14
N ASP A 102 -21.08 -5.64 13.62
CA ASP A 102 -20.60 -4.31 13.26
C ASP A 102 -19.52 -4.34 12.17
N LYS A 103 -19.55 -5.35 11.29
CA LYS A 103 -18.64 -5.44 10.15
C LYS A 103 -19.08 -4.48 9.03
N PRO A 104 -18.19 -3.66 8.44
CA PRO A 104 -18.56 -2.83 7.30
C PRO A 104 -18.82 -3.69 6.06
N MET A 105 -19.99 -3.52 5.45
CA MET A 105 -20.41 -4.22 4.23
C MET A 105 -20.66 -3.22 3.12
N VAL A 106 -20.11 -3.46 1.93
CA VAL A 106 -20.35 -2.63 0.75
C VAL A 106 -21.61 -3.12 0.04
N GLU A 107 -22.59 -2.23 -0.17
CA GLU A 107 -23.83 -2.53 -0.89
C GLU A 107 -23.65 -2.20 -2.37
N VAL A 108 -23.75 -3.22 -3.23
CA VAL A 108 -23.63 -3.10 -4.69
C VAL A 108 -24.82 -3.77 -5.37
N LYS A 109 -25.11 -3.38 -6.61
CA LYS A 109 -26.03 -4.09 -7.50
C LYS A 109 -25.23 -5.01 -8.42
N TYR A 110 -25.50 -6.31 -8.33
CA TYR A 110 -24.86 -7.34 -9.16
C TYR A 110 -25.93 -8.25 -9.74
N LYS A 111 -25.92 -8.44 -11.08
CA LYS A 111 -26.91 -9.26 -11.80
C LYS A 111 -28.36 -8.90 -11.44
N GLY A 112 -28.69 -7.60 -11.46
CA GLY A 112 -30.01 -7.11 -11.11
C GLY A 112 -30.38 -7.13 -9.62
N LYS A 113 -29.56 -7.73 -8.73
CA LYS A 113 -29.88 -7.89 -7.30
C LYS A 113 -28.95 -7.05 -6.43
N GLN A 114 -29.48 -6.54 -5.31
CA GLN A 114 -28.63 -5.97 -4.25
C GLN A 114 -27.82 -7.09 -3.60
N LYS A 115 -26.52 -6.85 -3.44
CA LYS A 115 -25.57 -7.74 -2.79
C LYS A 115 -24.77 -6.93 -1.78
N GLN A 116 -24.58 -7.50 -0.59
CA GLN A 116 -23.66 -6.97 0.42
C GLN A 116 -22.36 -7.75 0.32
N VAL A 117 -21.24 -7.04 0.19
CA VAL A 117 -19.93 -7.62 -0.05
C VAL A 117 -18.98 -7.13 1.03
N ALA A 118 -18.27 -8.05 1.68
CA ALA A 118 -17.28 -7.72 2.69
C ALA A 118 -15.96 -7.26 2.06
N ALA A 119 -15.15 -6.50 2.80
CA ALA A 119 -13.85 -6.04 2.32
C ALA A 119 -12.88 -7.19 1.97
N GLU A 120 -13.00 -8.32 2.67
CA GLU A 120 -12.25 -9.55 2.40
C GLU A 120 -12.66 -10.17 1.07
N GLU A 121 -13.95 -10.16 0.72
CA GLU A 121 -14.42 -10.69 -0.57
C GLU A 121 -13.94 -9.80 -1.73
N ILE A 122 -13.97 -8.46 -1.56
CA ILE A 122 -13.39 -7.53 -2.54
C ILE A 122 -11.88 -7.77 -2.71
N SER A 123 -11.15 -7.92 -1.60
CA SER A 123 -9.71 -8.17 -1.62
C SER A 123 -9.38 -9.53 -2.22
N SER A 124 -10.20 -10.55 -1.96
CA SER A 124 -10.12 -11.89 -2.55
C SER A 124 -10.24 -11.83 -4.08
N MET A 125 -11.13 -11.00 -4.62
CA MET A 125 -11.25 -10.81 -6.07
C MET A 125 -9.99 -10.17 -6.68
N VAL A 126 -9.36 -9.22 -5.98
CA VAL A 126 -8.07 -8.64 -6.40
C VAL A 126 -6.95 -9.68 -6.35
N LEU A 127 -6.85 -10.44 -5.25
CA LEU A 127 -5.87 -11.51 -5.09
C LEU A 127 -6.05 -12.62 -6.14
N LYS A 128 -7.30 -12.99 -6.43
CA LYS A 128 -7.63 -13.94 -7.49
C LYS A 128 -7.11 -13.46 -8.85
N LYS A 129 -7.34 -12.19 -9.21
CA LYS A 129 -6.80 -11.61 -10.45
C LYS A 129 -5.28 -11.65 -10.47
N LYS A 130 -4.61 -11.41 -9.33
CA LYS A 130 -3.14 -11.52 -9.22
C LYS A 130 -2.63 -12.95 -9.39
N ARG A 131 -3.32 -13.93 -8.82
CA ARG A 131 -3.02 -15.35 -9.06
C ARG A 131 -3.20 -15.69 -10.54
N GLU A 132 -4.31 -15.32 -11.17
CA GLU A 132 -4.58 -15.59 -12.59
C GLU A 132 -3.51 -14.99 -13.50
N ILE A 133 -3.07 -13.76 -13.22
CA ILE A 133 -1.95 -13.11 -13.93
C ILE A 133 -0.66 -13.93 -13.77
N ALA A 134 -0.35 -14.38 -12.55
CA ALA A 134 0.82 -15.20 -12.31
C ALA A 134 0.73 -16.57 -12.99
N GLU A 135 -0.42 -17.24 -12.93
CA GLU A 135 -0.69 -18.52 -13.58
C GLU A 135 -0.49 -18.45 -15.10
N ALA A 136 -1.01 -17.37 -15.73
CA ALA A 136 -0.81 -17.13 -17.15
C ALA A 136 0.67 -16.91 -17.53
N PHE A 137 1.45 -16.28 -16.65
CA PHE A 137 2.87 -16.03 -16.86
C PHE A 137 3.74 -17.29 -16.66
N VAL A 138 3.50 -18.04 -15.59
CA VAL A 138 4.30 -19.23 -15.24
C VAL A 138 3.86 -20.50 -15.97
N GLY A 139 2.65 -20.52 -16.53
CA GLY A 139 2.10 -21.64 -17.29
C GLY A 139 1.60 -22.82 -16.43
N THR A 140 1.50 -22.66 -15.12
CA THR A 140 1.04 -23.68 -14.17
C THR A 140 0.15 -23.06 -13.10
N ALA A 141 -0.63 -23.89 -12.40
CA ALA A 141 -1.41 -23.44 -11.24
C ALA A 141 -0.50 -22.86 -10.15
N VAL A 142 -0.96 -21.78 -9.51
CA VAL A 142 -0.24 -21.11 -8.41
C VAL A 142 -1.06 -21.27 -7.14
N THR A 143 -0.52 -22.02 -6.17
CA THR A 143 -1.24 -22.35 -4.94
C THR A 143 -0.68 -21.63 -3.71
N ASN A 144 0.57 -21.17 -3.75
CA ASN A 144 1.26 -20.63 -2.59
C ASN A 144 1.52 -19.12 -2.76
N ALA A 145 1.36 -18.34 -1.70
CA ALA A 145 1.68 -16.92 -1.74
C ALA A 145 2.28 -16.40 -0.43
N VAL A 146 3.18 -15.42 -0.53
CA VAL A 146 3.48 -14.48 0.55
C VAL A 146 2.77 -13.18 0.22
N ILE A 147 2.01 -12.65 1.18
CA ILE A 147 1.18 -11.45 0.98
C ILE A 147 1.62 -10.36 1.94
N THR A 148 1.74 -9.14 1.42
CA THR A 148 2.18 -7.99 2.22
C THR A 148 1.00 -7.26 2.88
N VAL A 149 1.28 -6.67 4.05
CA VAL A 149 0.36 -5.79 4.79
C VAL A 149 1.15 -4.63 5.41
N PRO A 150 0.50 -3.49 5.71
CA PRO A 150 1.13 -2.41 6.46
C PRO A 150 1.66 -2.92 7.80
N ALA A 151 2.78 -2.37 8.28
CA ALA A 151 3.38 -2.83 9.53
C ALA A 151 2.41 -2.69 10.71
N TYR A 152 1.60 -1.63 10.68
CA TYR A 152 0.58 -1.29 11.68
C TYR A 152 -0.75 -2.03 11.58
N PHE A 153 -0.90 -2.98 10.67
CA PHE A 153 -2.11 -3.80 10.66
C PHE A 153 -2.24 -4.59 11.96
N SER A 154 -3.42 -4.48 12.59
CA SER A 154 -3.79 -5.29 13.75
C SER A 154 -3.93 -6.76 13.37
N ASP A 155 -3.99 -7.63 14.37
CA ASP A 155 -4.24 -9.06 14.16
C ASP A 155 -5.54 -9.32 13.38
N SER A 156 -6.59 -8.53 13.64
CA SER A 156 -7.85 -8.64 12.88
C SER A 156 -7.70 -8.29 11.40
N GLN A 157 -6.88 -7.29 11.06
CA GLN A 157 -6.62 -6.89 9.69
C GLN A 157 -5.70 -7.88 8.96
N ARG A 158 -4.71 -8.44 9.67
CA ARG A 158 -3.85 -9.51 9.16
C ARG A 158 -4.65 -10.76 8.85
N GLN A 159 -5.46 -11.21 9.80
CA GLN A 159 -6.34 -12.37 9.63
C GLN A 159 -7.33 -12.15 8.48
N ALA A 160 -7.98 -11.00 8.40
CA ALA A 160 -8.90 -10.69 7.31
C ALA A 160 -8.24 -10.69 5.92
N THR A 161 -6.95 -10.30 5.85
CA THR A 161 -6.16 -10.38 4.60
C THR A 161 -5.83 -11.84 4.23
N GLU A 162 -5.48 -12.66 5.22
CA GLU A 162 -5.25 -14.10 5.02
C GLU A 162 -6.53 -14.85 4.63
N ASP A 163 -7.67 -14.50 5.24
CA ASP A 163 -8.99 -15.03 4.89
C ASP A 163 -9.35 -14.69 3.43
N ALA A 164 -9.06 -13.45 2.99
CA ALA A 164 -9.26 -13.04 1.60
C ALA A 164 -8.43 -13.89 0.63
N ALA A 165 -7.19 -14.21 0.97
CA ALA A 165 -6.32 -15.06 0.16
C ALA A 165 -6.84 -16.52 0.11
N THR A 166 -7.24 -17.05 1.27
CA THR A 166 -7.79 -18.41 1.37
C THR A 166 -9.06 -18.55 0.54
N GLN A 167 -9.94 -17.54 0.53
CA GLN A 167 -11.16 -17.52 -0.29
C GLN A 167 -10.89 -17.64 -1.79
N CYS A 168 -9.77 -17.12 -2.28
CA CYS A 168 -9.40 -17.24 -3.69
C CYS A 168 -8.59 -18.50 -4.00
N GLY A 169 -8.31 -19.36 -3.01
CA GLY A 169 -7.58 -20.62 -3.19
C GLY A 169 -6.06 -20.48 -3.12
N LEU A 170 -5.55 -19.40 -2.51
CA LEU A 170 -4.13 -19.27 -2.18
C LEU A 170 -3.87 -19.77 -0.75
N GLN A 171 -2.90 -20.66 -0.61
CA GLN A 171 -2.26 -20.98 0.66
C GLN A 171 -1.29 -19.85 1.02
N VAL A 172 -1.55 -19.17 2.12
CA VAL A 172 -0.67 -18.10 2.61
C VAL A 172 0.51 -18.74 3.36
N LEU A 173 1.70 -18.68 2.76
CA LEU A 173 2.92 -19.14 3.40
C LEU A 173 3.34 -18.21 4.54
N LYS A 174 3.14 -16.90 4.34
CA LYS A 174 3.44 -15.86 5.34
C LYS A 174 2.72 -14.56 4.99
N ILE A 175 2.20 -13.89 6.01
CA ILE A 175 1.87 -12.46 5.95
C ILE A 175 3.11 -11.68 6.40
N ILE A 176 3.62 -10.79 5.54
CA ILE A 176 4.82 -10.00 5.82
C ILE A 176 4.50 -8.51 5.86
N ALA A 177 5.17 -7.76 6.72
CA ALA A 177 5.07 -6.31 6.70
C ALA A 177 5.69 -5.72 5.42
N GLU A 178 5.00 -4.77 4.79
CA GLU A 178 5.47 -4.03 3.60
C GLU A 178 6.89 -3.47 3.76
N PRO A 179 7.24 -2.73 4.84
CA PRO A 179 8.60 -2.23 5.01
C PRO A 179 9.65 -3.34 5.20
N THR A 180 9.27 -4.47 5.81
CA THR A 180 10.15 -5.64 5.91
C THR A 180 10.40 -6.25 4.54
N ALA A 181 9.37 -6.39 3.71
CA ALA A 181 9.52 -6.86 2.33
C ALA A 181 10.42 -5.91 1.51
N ALA A 182 10.21 -4.60 1.60
CA ALA A 182 11.08 -3.62 0.97
C ALA A 182 12.55 -3.75 1.42
N ALA A 183 12.80 -4.01 2.71
CA ALA A 183 14.14 -4.21 3.23
C ALA A 183 14.82 -5.48 2.68
N ILE A 184 14.07 -6.57 2.44
CA ILE A 184 14.58 -7.77 1.78
C ILE A 184 15.03 -7.44 0.35
N ALA A 185 14.18 -6.73 -0.41
CA ALA A 185 14.52 -6.33 -1.77
C ALA A 185 15.77 -5.46 -1.80
N TYR A 186 15.91 -4.55 -0.83
CA TYR A 186 17.11 -3.73 -0.64
C TYR A 186 18.35 -4.56 -0.29
N GLY A 187 18.22 -5.51 0.65
CA GLY A 187 19.34 -6.36 1.07
C GLY A 187 19.90 -7.16 -0.10
N LEU A 188 19.02 -7.80 -0.89
CA LEU A 188 19.44 -8.59 -2.05
C LEU A 188 20.11 -7.72 -3.14
N ASP A 189 19.54 -6.55 -3.45
CA ASP A 189 20.12 -5.61 -4.43
C ASP A 189 21.54 -5.19 -4.03
N ARG A 190 21.76 -4.85 -2.76
CA ARG A 190 23.09 -4.50 -2.23
C ARG A 190 24.06 -5.68 -2.27
N GLN A 191 23.60 -6.90 -2.00
CA GLN A 191 24.39 -8.13 -2.11
C GLN A 191 24.89 -8.33 -3.54
N GLN A 192 23.99 -8.19 -4.53
CA GLN A 192 24.32 -8.30 -5.95
C GLN A 192 25.31 -7.23 -6.43
N GLN A 193 25.26 -6.03 -5.84
CA GLN A 193 26.21 -4.95 -6.11
C GLN A 193 27.56 -5.12 -5.38
N GLY A 194 27.79 -6.24 -4.70
CA GLY A 194 29.03 -6.50 -3.94
C GLY A 194 29.15 -5.70 -2.63
N GLY A 195 28.06 -5.10 -2.16
CA GLY A 195 28.04 -4.12 -1.07
C GLY A 195 27.77 -4.67 0.33
N ILE A 196 27.51 -5.97 0.51
CA ILE A 196 27.30 -6.61 1.83
C ILE A 196 28.55 -7.40 2.26
N ALA A 197 29.73 -6.85 1.99
CA ALA A 197 31.01 -7.36 2.50
C ALA A 197 31.65 -6.39 3.51
N ALA A 198 30.85 -5.56 4.18
CA ALA A 198 31.33 -4.67 5.24
C ALA A 198 31.00 -5.27 6.60
N SER A 199 32.02 -5.58 7.40
CA SER A 199 31.88 -5.94 8.80
C SER A 199 31.18 -4.78 9.54
N GLY A 200 29.96 -4.99 10.03
CA GLY A 200 29.22 -4.01 10.81
C GLY A 200 27.70 -4.08 10.65
N VAL A 201 26.99 -3.50 11.63
CA VAL A 201 25.53 -3.32 11.57
C VAL A 201 25.23 -2.10 10.71
N LYS A 202 24.35 -2.27 9.71
CA LYS A 202 23.85 -1.18 8.88
C LYS A 202 22.43 -0.80 9.27
N ASN A 203 22.22 0.44 9.69
CA ASN A 203 20.91 0.99 10.02
C ASN A 203 20.25 1.55 8.75
N VAL A 204 19.16 0.93 8.31
CA VAL A 204 18.43 1.31 7.11
C VAL A 204 17.04 1.76 7.51
N LEU A 205 16.66 2.97 7.13
CA LEU A 205 15.30 3.47 7.29
C LEU A 205 14.51 3.25 6.00
N ILE A 206 13.40 2.54 6.10
CA ILE A 206 12.42 2.39 5.02
C ILE A 206 11.33 3.43 5.25
N PHE A 207 11.14 4.31 4.27
CA PHE A 207 10.07 5.29 4.21
C PHE A 207 9.10 4.83 3.12
N ASP A 208 7.97 4.22 3.51
CA ASP A 208 6.97 3.70 2.59
C ASP A 208 5.71 4.57 2.61
N LEU A 209 5.51 5.35 1.56
CA LEU A 209 4.32 6.19 1.39
C LEU A 209 3.54 5.78 0.16
N GLY A 210 2.53 4.93 0.38
CA GLY A 210 1.71 4.34 -0.65
C GLY A 210 0.51 5.19 -1.06
N GLY A 211 -0.51 4.50 -1.57
CA GLY A 211 -1.78 5.10 -1.99
C GLY A 211 -2.68 5.51 -0.83
N GLY A 212 -2.64 4.78 0.29
CA GLY A 212 -3.52 5.08 1.42
C GLY A 212 -2.95 4.79 2.81
N THR A 213 -1.70 4.31 2.87
CA THR A 213 -0.97 3.98 4.10
C THR A 213 0.42 4.60 4.04
N PHE A 214 0.94 4.89 5.22
CA PHE A 214 2.29 5.38 5.43
C PHE A 214 2.95 4.56 6.54
N ASP A 215 4.10 3.98 6.26
CA ASP A 215 4.87 3.20 7.22
C ASP A 215 6.33 3.65 7.20
N VAL A 216 6.94 3.77 8.38
CA VAL A 216 8.37 4.03 8.57
C VAL A 216 8.93 2.92 9.44
N SER A 217 9.93 2.21 8.95
CA SER A 217 10.65 1.22 9.75
C SER A 217 12.14 1.49 9.75
N LEU A 218 12.75 1.48 10.93
CA LEU A 218 14.19 1.42 11.07
C LEU A 218 14.60 -0.04 11.23
N LEU A 219 15.50 -0.53 10.38
CA LEU A 219 16.01 -1.88 10.40
C LEU A 219 17.53 -1.86 10.61
N ALA A 220 18.03 -2.89 11.27
CA ALA A 220 19.45 -3.21 11.35
C ALA A 220 19.72 -4.44 10.47
N ILE A 221 20.65 -4.30 9.53
CA ILE A 221 21.08 -5.37 8.64
C ILE A 221 22.52 -5.74 9.00
N GLU A 222 22.75 -7.00 9.37
CA GLU A 222 24.07 -7.51 9.75
C GLU A 222 24.21 -8.96 9.30
N ASN A 223 25.23 -9.28 8.49
CA ASN A 223 25.52 -10.64 7.99
C ASN A 223 24.28 -11.34 7.38
N GLY A 224 23.52 -10.62 6.54
CA GLY A 224 22.29 -11.14 5.93
C GLY A 224 21.08 -11.19 6.88
N VAL A 225 21.26 -10.93 8.17
CA VAL A 225 20.17 -10.89 9.15
C VAL A 225 19.53 -9.50 9.16
N ILE A 226 18.23 -9.45 8.87
CA ILE A 226 17.43 -8.22 8.93
C ILE A 226 16.65 -8.22 10.24
N ARG A 227 16.88 -7.21 11.10
CA ARG A 227 16.16 -7.01 12.36
C ARG A 227 15.41 -5.68 12.34
N VAL A 228 14.10 -5.70 12.55
CA VAL A 228 13.34 -4.47 12.76
C VAL A 228 13.70 -3.89 14.13
N ARG A 229 14.07 -2.61 14.20
CA ARG A 229 14.40 -1.89 15.45
C ARG A 229 13.19 -1.15 16.00
N ALA A 230 12.51 -0.44 15.11
CA ALA A 230 11.28 0.28 15.42
C ALA A 230 10.47 0.47 14.14
N THR A 231 9.17 0.66 14.35
CA THR A 231 8.24 1.07 13.31
C THR A 231 7.42 2.24 13.85
N ASP A 232 7.03 3.14 12.97
CA ASP A 232 6.03 4.20 13.14
C ASP A 232 5.27 4.43 11.83
N GLY A 233 4.15 5.15 11.83
CA GLY A 233 3.36 5.35 10.63
C GLY A 233 1.89 5.68 10.87
N ASN A 234 1.14 5.72 9.77
CA ASN A 234 -0.26 6.07 9.71
C ASN A 234 -1.00 5.24 8.64
N THR A 235 -1.91 4.38 9.08
CA THR A 235 -2.70 3.49 8.20
C THR A 235 -3.71 4.22 7.29
N ARG A 236 -3.78 5.56 7.37
CA ARG A 236 -4.76 6.42 6.69
C ARG A 236 -4.14 7.71 6.14
N LEU A 237 -2.86 7.66 5.80
CA LEU A 237 -2.14 8.75 5.18
C LEU A 237 -1.50 8.24 3.90
N GLY A 238 -1.84 8.82 2.75
CA GLY A 238 -1.22 8.47 1.49
C GLY A 238 -1.73 9.29 0.31
N GLY A 239 -1.44 8.79 -0.89
CA GLY A 239 -1.77 9.46 -2.15
C GLY A 239 -3.24 9.84 -2.35
N VAL A 240 -4.19 9.08 -1.78
CA VAL A 240 -5.63 9.35 -1.84
C VAL A 240 -5.98 10.61 -1.04
N ASP A 241 -5.34 10.83 0.11
CA ASP A 241 -5.60 11.99 0.95
C ASP A 241 -5.08 13.28 0.27
N PHE A 242 -3.95 13.20 -0.43
CA PHE A 242 -3.45 14.32 -1.24
C PHE A 242 -4.38 14.64 -2.42
N ASN A 243 -4.94 13.60 -3.04
CA ASN A 243 -5.95 13.77 -4.09
C ASN A 243 -7.22 14.44 -3.52
N ASN A 244 -7.67 14.06 -2.31
CA ASN A 244 -8.83 14.66 -1.65
C ASN A 244 -8.63 16.17 -1.44
N ARG A 245 -7.47 16.60 -0.93
CA ARG A 245 -7.16 18.04 -0.75
C ARG A 245 -7.24 18.83 -2.06
N MET A 246 -6.80 18.24 -3.17
CA MET A 246 -6.93 18.84 -4.49
C MET A 246 -8.39 18.89 -4.95
N VAL A 247 -9.16 17.80 -4.76
CA VAL A 247 -10.59 17.76 -5.10
C VAL A 247 -11.34 18.84 -4.35
N ASP A 248 -11.17 18.96 -3.04
CA ASP A 248 -11.84 19.97 -2.21
C ASP A 248 -11.51 21.40 -2.69
N TYR A 249 -10.23 21.67 -2.99
CA TYR A 249 -9.79 22.93 -3.56
C TYR A 249 -10.52 23.28 -4.87
N PHE A 250 -10.65 22.31 -5.79
CA PHE A 250 -11.30 22.53 -7.07
C PHE A 250 -12.83 22.51 -7.03
N VAL A 251 -13.44 21.83 -6.05
CA VAL A 251 -14.88 21.93 -5.76
C VAL A 251 -15.21 23.36 -5.35
N GLU A 252 -14.44 23.94 -4.43
CA GLU A 252 -14.60 25.34 -4.03
C GLU A 252 -14.30 26.31 -5.17
N GLU A 253 -13.32 26.01 -6.02
CA GLU A 253 -13.05 26.83 -7.20
C GLU A 253 -14.21 26.80 -8.21
N PHE A 254 -14.76 25.62 -8.50
CA PHE A 254 -15.92 25.46 -9.37
C PHE A 254 -17.12 26.22 -8.82
N LYS A 255 -17.39 26.10 -7.51
CA LYS A 255 -18.44 26.84 -6.82
C LYS A 255 -18.25 28.34 -6.89
N ARG A 256 -17.02 28.83 -6.70
CA ARG A 256 -16.71 30.26 -6.83
C ARG A 256 -16.95 30.79 -8.24
N LYS A 257 -16.52 30.05 -9.28
CA LYS A 257 -16.63 30.41 -10.71
C LYS A 257 -18.07 30.35 -11.22
N ASN A 258 -18.80 29.28 -10.88
CA ASN A 258 -20.10 28.96 -11.49
C ASN A 258 -21.30 29.17 -10.54
N LYS A 259 -21.05 29.47 -9.26
CA LYS A 259 -22.08 29.59 -8.20
C LYS A 259 -22.87 28.30 -7.95
N ILE A 260 -22.30 27.15 -8.32
CA ILE A 260 -22.91 25.82 -8.22
C ILE A 260 -22.00 24.90 -7.41
N ASP A 261 -22.58 24.18 -6.46
CA ASP A 261 -21.86 23.22 -5.62
C ASP A 261 -21.99 21.80 -6.17
N ILE A 262 -20.85 21.18 -6.51
CA ILE A 262 -20.79 19.82 -7.08
C ILE A 262 -20.55 18.73 -6.03
N SER A 263 -20.42 19.09 -4.74
CA SER A 263 -20.14 18.14 -3.65
C SER A 263 -21.19 17.04 -3.51
N GLY A 264 -22.44 17.27 -3.93
CA GLY A 264 -23.51 16.28 -3.94
C GLY A 264 -23.49 15.34 -5.16
N ASN A 265 -22.64 15.57 -6.16
CA ASN A 265 -22.66 14.80 -7.41
C ASN A 265 -21.49 13.82 -7.50
N ALA A 266 -21.75 12.55 -7.19
CA ALA A 266 -20.75 11.48 -7.20
C ALA A 266 -20.02 11.35 -8.54
N ARG A 267 -20.72 11.52 -9.68
CA ARG A 267 -20.11 11.43 -11.01
C ARG A 267 -19.13 12.58 -11.26
N ALA A 268 -19.50 13.82 -10.95
CA ALA A 268 -18.65 14.99 -11.11
C ALA A 268 -17.42 14.89 -10.18
N LEU A 269 -17.62 14.57 -8.91
CA LEU A 269 -16.53 14.39 -7.95
C LEU A 269 -15.56 13.30 -8.39
N HIS A 270 -16.05 12.18 -8.92
CA HIS A 270 -15.19 11.11 -9.37
C HIS A 270 -14.35 11.51 -10.58
N ARG A 271 -14.95 12.18 -11.57
CA ARG A 271 -14.21 12.71 -12.74
C ARG A 271 -13.13 13.71 -12.31
N LEU A 272 -13.46 14.58 -11.37
CA LEU A 272 -12.51 15.53 -10.78
C LEU A 272 -11.38 14.80 -10.05
N ARG A 273 -11.69 13.74 -9.30
CA ARG A 273 -10.70 12.91 -8.59
C ARG A 273 -9.70 12.24 -9.53
N ILE A 274 -10.16 11.69 -10.66
CA ILE A 274 -9.27 11.12 -11.69
C ILE A 274 -8.32 12.22 -12.22
N ALA A 275 -8.87 13.39 -12.55
CA ALA A 275 -8.06 14.50 -13.04
C ALA A 275 -7.05 15.00 -12.00
N CYS A 276 -7.44 15.07 -10.72
CA CYS A 276 -6.54 15.41 -9.62
C CYS A 276 -5.41 14.37 -9.43
N GLU A 277 -5.70 13.07 -9.53
CA GLU A 277 -4.67 12.02 -9.47
C GLU A 277 -3.65 12.20 -10.60
N SER A 278 -4.12 12.41 -11.83
CA SER A 278 -3.28 12.64 -13.00
C SER A 278 -2.43 13.92 -12.86
N ALA A 279 -3.06 15.02 -12.42
CA ALA A 279 -2.38 16.28 -12.16
C ALA A 279 -1.30 16.13 -11.07
N LYS A 280 -1.60 15.44 -9.96
CA LYS A 280 -0.62 15.14 -8.91
C LYS A 280 0.60 14.40 -9.45
N ARG A 281 0.39 13.35 -10.25
CA ARG A 281 1.50 12.58 -10.86
C ARG A 281 2.34 13.47 -11.78
N THR A 282 1.70 14.33 -12.56
CA THR A 282 2.36 15.29 -13.45
C THR A 282 3.18 16.33 -12.66
N LEU A 283 2.66 16.81 -11.53
CA LEU A 283 3.36 17.77 -10.66
C LEU A 283 4.60 17.17 -9.97
N SER A 284 4.75 15.85 -9.91
CA SER A 284 5.98 15.22 -9.42
C SER A 284 7.19 15.42 -10.35
N SER A 285 6.97 15.72 -11.63
CA SER A 285 8.04 16.01 -12.61
C SER A 285 7.98 17.43 -13.18
N THR A 286 6.81 18.09 -13.13
CA THR A 286 6.59 19.43 -13.69
C THR A 286 6.20 20.45 -12.61
N ILE A 287 6.37 21.74 -12.90
CA ILE A 287 6.05 22.82 -11.95
C ILE A 287 4.59 23.26 -11.97
N GLN A 288 3.85 22.92 -13.04
CA GLN A 288 2.44 23.27 -13.21
C GLN A 288 1.77 22.33 -14.22
N THR A 289 0.46 22.19 -14.13
CA THR A 289 -0.38 21.44 -15.10
C THR A 289 -1.80 22.02 -15.13
N SER A 290 -2.53 21.78 -16.21
CA SER A 290 -3.97 22.06 -16.28
C SER A 290 -4.81 20.85 -15.87
N ILE A 291 -6.01 21.13 -15.38
CA ILE A 291 -7.11 20.18 -15.23
C ILE A 291 -8.21 20.66 -16.18
N GLU A 292 -8.54 19.80 -17.13
CA GLU A 292 -9.55 20.06 -18.15
C GLU A 292 -10.54 18.90 -18.18
N ILE A 293 -11.81 19.22 -17.93
CA ILE A 293 -12.88 18.23 -17.86
C ILE A 293 -14.11 18.79 -18.58
N ASP A 294 -14.42 18.22 -19.74
CA ASP A 294 -15.61 18.59 -20.50
C ASP A 294 -16.89 18.17 -19.78
N TYR A 295 -17.90 19.02 -19.76
CA TYR A 295 -19.22 18.75 -19.18
C TYR A 295 -19.12 18.19 -17.76
N LEU A 296 -18.29 18.80 -16.89
CA LEU A 296 -18.08 18.33 -15.52
C LEU A 296 -19.42 18.23 -14.76
N TYR A 297 -20.25 19.27 -14.88
CA TYR A 297 -21.56 19.34 -14.23
C TYR A 297 -22.53 20.22 -15.03
N GLU A 298 -23.77 19.77 -15.25
CA GLU A 298 -24.84 20.54 -15.94
C GLU A 298 -24.42 21.20 -17.26
N GLY A 299 -23.60 20.50 -18.06
CA GLY A 299 -23.11 21.02 -19.34
C GLY A 299 -21.94 21.99 -19.23
N ILE A 300 -21.48 22.32 -18.02
CA ILE A 300 -20.38 23.25 -17.78
C ILE A 300 -19.04 22.52 -17.84
N ASN A 301 -18.14 23.00 -18.69
CA ASN A 301 -16.75 22.55 -18.74
C ASN A 301 -15.98 23.09 -17.53
N PHE A 302 -15.04 22.31 -17.01
CA PHE A 302 -14.11 22.78 -16.00
C PHE A 302 -12.70 22.88 -16.57
N SER A 303 -12.11 24.06 -16.46
CA SER A 303 -10.69 24.29 -16.76
C SER A 303 -10.08 25.11 -15.64
N SER A 304 -8.98 24.60 -15.08
CA SER A 304 -8.15 25.29 -14.09
C SER A 304 -6.70 24.86 -14.20
N THR A 305 -5.78 25.68 -13.68
CA THR A 305 -4.35 25.38 -13.62
C THR A 305 -3.94 25.24 -12.16
N ILE A 306 -3.08 24.26 -11.87
CA ILE A 306 -2.47 24.10 -10.55
C ILE A 306 -0.95 24.04 -10.66
N THR A 307 -0.27 24.75 -9.77
CA THR A 307 1.18 24.74 -9.63
C THR A 307 1.59 23.73 -8.56
N ARG A 308 2.84 23.25 -8.65
CA ARG A 308 3.44 22.39 -7.62
C ARG A 308 3.43 23.09 -6.26
N ALA A 309 3.78 24.37 -6.22
CA ALA A 309 3.76 25.17 -4.99
C ALA A 309 2.37 25.21 -4.33
N ARG A 310 1.30 25.32 -5.12
CA ARG A 310 -0.07 25.27 -4.59
C ARG A 310 -0.43 23.88 -4.08
N PHE A 311 -0.08 22.82 -4.81
CA PHE A 311 -0.26 21.44 -4.35
C PHE A 311 0.46 21.18 -3.03
N GLU A 312 1.72 21.64 -2.91
CA GLU A 312 2.51 21.51 -1.69
C GLU A 312 1.88 22.27 -0.52
N GLN A 313 1.40 23.50 -0.76
CA GLN A 313 0.71 24.29 0.26
C GLN A 313 -0.55 23.59 0.80
N LEU A 314 -1.33 22.94 -0.08
CA LEU A 314 -2.57 22.23 0.31
C LEU A 314 -2.32 20.99 1.18
N ASN A 315 -1.08 20.49 1.19
CA ASN A 315 -0.72 19.21 1.79
C ASN A 315 0.43 19.30 2.81
N MET A 316 0.93 20.51 3.11
CA MET A 316 2.11 20.67 3.95
C MET A 316 1.95 20.03 5.33
N ASP A 317 0.77 20.19 5.95
CA ASP A 317 0.45 19.58 7.25
C ASP A 317 0.54 18.05 7.21
N LEU A 318 0.20 17.43 6.08
CA LEU A 318 0.30 15.99 5.91
C LEU A 318 1.74 15.55 5.63
N PHE A 319 2.51 16.37 4.91
CA PHE A 319 3.92 16.10 4.65
C PHE A 319 4.77 16.22 5.91
N GLU A 320 4.51 17.21 6.75
CA GLU A 320 5.18 17.40 8.04
C GLU A 320 4.88 16.24 8.99
N LYS A 321 3.63 15.78 9.06
CA LYS A 321 3.25 14.56 9.80
C LYS A 321 4.07 13.35 9.37
N CYS A 322 4.37 13.20 8.08
CA CYS A 322 5.24 12.10 7.64
C CYS A 322 6.63 12.16 8.29
N ILE A 323 7.19 13.36 8.44
CA ILE A 323 8.50 13.57 9.08
C ILE A 323 8.42 13.37 10.60
N GLU A 324 7.33 13.77 11.25
CA GLU A 324 7.10 13.52 12.68
C GLU A 324 7.12 12.02 13.03
N HIS A 325 6.52 11.18 12.18
CA HIS A 325 6.59 9.73 12.33
C HIS A 325 8.01 9.18 12.11
N VAL A 326 8.80 9.76 11.19
CA VAL A 326 10.22 9.40 11.05
C VAL A 326 10.98 9.69 12.34
N ASP A 327 10.81 10.88 12.91
CA ASP A 327 11.44 11.26 14.18
C ASP A 327 11.01 10.35 15.33
N THR A 328 9.72 10.05 15.43
CA THR A 328 9.17 9.13 16.43
C THR A 328 9.74 7.71 16.29
N CYS A 329 9.89 7.21 15.06
CA CYS A 329 10.48 5.91 14.78
C CYS A 329 11.94 5.85 15.27
N LEU A 330 12.74 6.88 14.97
CA LEU A 330 14.12 6.99 15.44
C LEU A 330 14.22 7.10 16.97
N ALA A 331 13.34 7.88 17.60
CA ALA A 331 13.27 8.02 19.05
C ALA A 331 12.94 6.68 19.73
N LYS A 332 11.98 5.91 19.21
CA LYS A 332 11.65 4.55 19.68
C LYS A 332 12.84 3.60 19.58
N ALA A 333 13.60 3.69 18.50
CA ALA A 333 14.81 2.90 18.31
C ALA A 333 16.01 3.40 19.13
N LYS A 334 15.92 4.61 19.71
CA LYS A 334 17.03 5.32 20.38
C LYS A 334 18.25 5.48 19.46
N ILE A 335 18.00 5.80 18.19
CA ILE A 335 19.02 6.02 17.16
C ILE A 335 18.96 7.48 16.72
N ASP A 336 20.11 8.15 16.71
CA ASP A 336 20.19 9.50 16.13
C ASP A 336 20.12 9.44 14.61
N ARG A 337 19.53 10.46 13.98
CA ARG A 337 19.39 10.53 12.51
C ARG A 337 20.72 10.43 11.77
N THR A 338 21.83 10.85 12.38
CA THR A 338 23.18 10.74 11.81
C THR A 338 23.70 9.30 11.74
N ALA A 339 23.16 8.41 12.58
CA ALA A 339 23.52 6.99 12.64
C ALA A 339 22.66 6.10 11.72
N VAL A 340 21.72 6.69 10.96
CA VAL A 340 21.04 6.01 9.85
C VAL A 340 21.98 5.99 8.66
N ASP A 341 22.30 4.83 8.12
CA ASP A 341 23.22 4.69 6.99
C ASP A 341 22.54 5.02 5.66
N ASP A 342 21.40 4.36 5.41
CA ASP A 342 20.63 4.51 4.19
C ASP A 342 19.15 4.82 4.47
N VAL A 343 18.57 5.65 3.61
CA VAL A 343 17.13 5.97 3.62
C VAL A 343 16.54 5.48 2.30
N VAL A 344 15.75 4.41 2.36
CA VAL A 344 15.09 3.80 1.20
C VAL A 344 13.68 4.34 1.10
N ILE A 345 13.33 4.90 -0.06
CA ILE A 345 11.97 5.38 -0.31
C ILE A 345 11.18 4.39 -1.15
N VAL A 346 10.00 4.04 -0.66
CA VAL A 346 9.08 3.06 -1.24
C VAL A 346 7.67 3.67 -1.31
N GLY A 347 6.83 3.10 -2.17
CA GLY A 347 5.46 3.56 -2.36
C GLY A 347 5.37 4.73 -3.33
N GLY A 348 4.35 4.72 -4.18
CA GLY A 348 4.28 5.65 -5.31
C GLY A 348 4.18 7.13 -4.93
N SER A 349 3.70 7.45 -3.72
CA SER A 349 3.60 8.84 -3.25
C SER A 349 4.95 9.39 -2.75
N SER A 350 5.94 8.54 -2.48
CA SER A 350 7.30 8.98 -2.17
C SER A 350 7.98 9.74 -3.33
N ARG A 351 7.41 9.69 -4.54
CA ARG A 351 7.87 10.44 -5.72
C ARG A 351 7.60 11.95 -5.64
N ILE A 352 6.80 12.41 -4.67
CA ILE A 352 6.48 13.82 -4.50
C ILE A 352 7.77 14.59 -4.10
N PRO A 353 8.21 15.59 -4.89
CA PRO A 353 9.48 16.29 -4.65
C PRO A 353 9.59 16.92 -3.26
N LYS A 354 8.51 17.53 -2.75
CA LYS A 354 8.52 18.17 -1.44
C LYS A 354 8.75 17.19 -0.29
N LEU A 355 8.19 15.99 -0.36
CA LEU A 355 8.41 14.95 0.65
C LEU A 355 9.86 14.47 0.63
N GLN A 356 10.43 14.27 -0.55
CA GLN A 356 11.84 13.92 -0.67
C GLN A 356 12.75 15.02 -0.14
N GLN A 357 12.45 16.28 -0.44
CA GLN A 357 13.18 17.42 0.10
C GLN A 357 13.12 17.44 1.63
N LEU A 358 11.92 17.35 2.23
CA LEU A 358 11.76 17.34 3.68
C LEU A 358 12.51 16.18 4.33
N LEU A 359 12.50 15.00 3.71
CA LEU A 359 13.23 13.83 4.19
C LEU A 359 14.75 14.03 4.09
N GLN A 360 15.25 14.61 3.00
CA GLN A 360 16.67 14.95 2.85
C GLN A 360 17.11 16.00 3.88
N ASP A 361 16.32 17.05 4.07
CA ASP A 361 16.58 18.10 5.06
C ASP A 361 16.61 17.50 6.47
N PHE A 362 15.68 16.60 6.80
CA PHE A 362 15.66 15.88 8.07
C PHE A 362 16.95 15.08 8.31
N PHE A 363 17.45 14.41 7.27
CA PHE A 363 18.71 13.63 7.29
C PHE A 363 19.94 14.45 6.84
N LEU A 364 19.93 15.77 7.03
CA LEU A 364 21.10 16.65 6.83
C LEU A 364 21.69 16.58 5.41
N GLY A 365 20.83 16.50 4.40
CA GLY A 365 21.21 16.43 2.99
C GLY A 365 21.62 15.04 2.50
N LYS A 366 21.43 13.98 3.29
CA LYS A 366 21.73 12.59 2.88
C LYS A 366 20.97 12.22 1.61
N ASN A 367 21.65 11.52 0.70
CA ASN A 367 21.03 10.99 -0.52
C ASN A 367 20.00 9.89 -0.19
N LEU A 368 18.82 9.98 -0.82
CA LEU A 368 17.79 8.95 -0.71
C LEU A 368 18.08 7.81 -1.69
N CYS A 369 17.98 6.57 -1.24
CA CYS A 369 18.16 5.38 -2.07
C CYS A 369 16.97 5.20 -3.02
N ARG A 370 17.26 5.29 -4.33
CA ARG A 370 16.27 5.19 -5.43
C ARG A 370 16.52 4.04 -6.40
N HIS A 371 17.50 3.17 -6.10
CA HIS A 371 17.89 2.07 -6.99
C HIS A 371 16.81 1.01 -7.14
N ILE A 372 15.97 0.85 -6.11
CA ILE A 372 14.85 -0.06 -6.12
C ILE A 372 13.61 0.69 -6.60
N ASN A 373 12.85 0.09 -7.51
CA ASN A 373 11.61 0.69 -7.97
C ASN A 373 10.58 0.75 -6.83
N ALA A 374 10.16 1.97 -6.48
CA ALA A 374 9.26 2.24 -5.36
C ALA A 374 7.89 1.52 -5.45
N ASP A 375 7.40 1.18 -6.66
CA ASP A 375 6.13 0.46 -6.83
C ASP A 375 6.29 -1.08 -6.83
N GLU A 376 7.52 -1.58 -6.96
CA GLU A 376 7.81 -3.01 -7.15
C GLU A 376 8.59 -3.61 -5.97
N ALA A 377 9.24 -2.78 -5.14
CA ALA A 377 10.11 -3.19 -4.03
C ALA A 377 9.42 -4.16 -3.06
N VAL A 378 8.18 -3.86 -2.69
CA VAL A 378 7.38 -4.64 -1.74
C VAL A 378 7.06 -6.02 -2.30
N ALA A 379 6.55 -6.09 -3.54
CA ALA A 379 6.27 -7.37 -4.21
C ALA A 379 7.56 -8.17 -4.44
N THR A 380 8.67 -7.48 -4.74
CA THR A 380 9.99 -8.10 -4.92
C THR A 380 10.43 -8.83 -3.65
N GLY A 381 10.39 -8.14 -2.51
CA GLY A 381 10.72 -8.74 -1.21
C GLY A 381 9.81 -9.91 -0.83
N ALA A 382 8.51 -9.77 -1.09
CA ALA A 382 7.54 -10.84 -0.86
C ALA A 382 7.85 -12.08 -1.73
N ALA A 383 8.28 -11.90 -2.99
CA ALA A 383 8.61 -13.00 -3.88
C ALA A 383 9.91 -13.71 -3.46
N ILE A 384 10.90 -12.96 -2.97
CA ILE A 384 12.12 -13.54 -2.37
C ILE A 384 11.74 -14.39 -1.16
N GLN A 385 10.90 -13.86 -0.26
CA GLN A 385 10.43 -14.60 0.91
C GLN A 385 9.63 -15.86 0.52
N ALA A 386 8.80 -15.77 -0.53
CA ALA A 386 8.05 -16.92 -1.03
C ALA A 386 8.98 -18.02 -1.58
N ALA A 387 10.07 -17.63 -2.26
CA ALA A 387 11.08 -18.54 -2.78
C ALA A 387 11.83 -19.28 -1.67
N ILE A 388 12.26 -18.55 -0.63
CA ILE A 388 12.93 -19.11 0.55
C ILE A 388 12.02 -20.13 1.25
N LEU A 389 10.76 -19.77 1.51
CA LEU A 389 9.79 -20.65 2.18
C LEU A 389 9.41 -21.89 1.35
N SER A 390 9.59 -21.83 0.03
CA SER A 390 9.27 -22.93 -0.88
C SER A 390 10.48 -23.82 -1.21
N GLY A 391 11.68 -23.45 -0.76
CA GLY A 391 12.92 -24.17 -1.06
C GLY A 391 13.32 -24.13 -2.54
N VAL A 392 12.89 -23.09 -3.28
CA VAL A 392 13.18 -22.91 -4.72
C VAL A 392 14.32 -21.90 -4.94
N CYS A 393 14.88 -21.35 -3.86
CA CYS A 393 15.92 -20.34 -3.94
C CYS A 393 17.32 -20.95 -4.03
N SER A 394 18.25 -20.26 -4.72
CA SER A 394 19.68 -20.56 -4.68
C SER A 394 20.30 -20.17 -3.33
N ASP A 395 21.44 -20.75 -2.96
CA ASP A 395 22.25 -20.43 -1.76
C ASP A 395 22.34 -18.91 -1.47
N LYS A 396 22.40 -18.06 -2.52
CA LYS A 396 22.54 -16.59 -2.41
C LYS A 396 21.40 -15.86 -1.71
N ALA A 397 20.19 -16.39 -1.71
CA ALA A 397 19.06 -15.76 -0.98
C ALA A 397 18.64 -16.54 0.26
N GLU A 398 19.19 -17.74 0.48
CA GLU A 398 19.06 -18.47 1.75
C GLU A 398 19.81 -17.78 2.90
N ASP A 399 20.87 -17.02 2.58
CA ASP A 399 21.64 -16.23 3.57
C ASP A 399 20.87 -15.02 4.14
N LEU A 400 19.69 -14.68 3.60
CA LEU A 400 18.84 -13.59 4.09
C LEU A 400 17.85 -14.11 5.15
N VAL A 401 18.24 -14.03 6.43
CA VAL A 401 17.39 -14.43 7.56
C VAL A 401 16.65 -13.22 8.13
N ILE A 402 15.32 -13.31 8.28
CA ILE A 402 14.50 -12.21 8.79
C ILE A 402 14.07 -12.49 10.22
N LEU A 403 14.31 -11.52 11.10
CA LEU A 403 13.78 -11.49 12.45
C LEU A 403 12.85 -10.29 12.59
N ASP A 404 11.56 -10.54 12.37
CA ASP A 404 10.51 -9.52 12.51
C ASP A 404 10.08 -9.40 13.97
N LEU A 405 9.89 -8.18 14.45
CA LEU A 405 9.31 -7.92 15.77
C LEU A 405 7.79 -7.81 15.60
N LYS A 406 7.01 -8.52 16.43
CA LYS A 406 5.57 -8.21 16.53
C LYS A 406 5.43 -6.74 16.92
N PRO A 407 4.64 -5.92 16.19
CA PRO A 407 4.33 -4.57 16.64
C PRO A 407 3.73 -4.68 18.03
N CYS A 408 4.36 -4.07 19.04
CA CYS A 408 3.82 -4.09 20.40
C CYS A 408 2.48 -3.33 20.41
N SER A 409 1.38 -4.06 20.30
CA SER A 409 0.07 -3.59 20.73
C SER A 409 -0.08 -3.91 22.21
N HIS A 410 -0.08 -2.83 23.01
CA HIS A 410 -0.37 -2.75 24.46
C HIS A 410 0.84 -2.69 25.39
N GLU A 411 0.99 -1.54 26.07
CA GLU A 411 1.44 -1.57 27.46
C GLU A 411 0.44 -2.42 28.26
N PRO A 412 0.85 -3.51 28.91
CA PRO A 412 -0.03 -4.17 29.86
C PRO A 412 -0.32 -3.14 30.97
N LYS A 413 -1.60 -2.87 31.24
CA LYS A 413 -2.00 -2.21 32.48
C LYS A 413 -1.44 -3.07 33.61
N ILE A 414 -0.38 -2.59 34.23
CA ILE A 414 0.19 -3.19 35.44
C ILE A 414 -0.90 -3.04 36.51
N ALA A 415 -1.61 -4.13 36.79
CA ALA A 415 -2.31 -4.26 38.04
C ALA A 415 -1.24 -4.13 39.14
N THR A 416 -1.41 -3.15 39.99
CA THR A 416 -0.51 -2.85 41.11
C THR A 416 -0.24 -4.11 41.93
N GLY A 417 1.02 -4.53 41.96
CA GLY A 417 1.54 -5.46 42.97
C GLY A 417 1.91 -6.85 42.47
N SER A 418 3.04 -7.00 41.77
CA SER A 418 4.05 -8.07 41.97
C SER A 418 5.15 -8.01 40.88
N ASN A 419 6.36 -8.45 41.24
CA ASN A 419 7.67 -8.25 40.60
C ASN A 419 7.76 -8.45 39.05
N PRO A 420 8.60 -7.66 38.34
CA PRO A 420 8.81 -7.78 36.90
C PRO A 420 9.81 -8.90 36.58
N SER A 421 9.29 -10.06 36.17
CA SER A 421 10.09 -11.06 35.46
C SER A 421 9.90 -10.83 33.96
N LEU A 422 11.02 -10.57 33.29
CA LEU A 422 11.18 -10.49 31.84
C LEU A 422 10.32 -11.54 31.10
N LEU A 423 9.25 -11.12 30.42
CA LEU A 423 8.55 -11.96 29.44
C LEU A 423 9.10 -11.62 28.05
N ILE A 424 10.20 -12.29 27.70
CA ILE A 424 10.68 -12.38 26.32
C ILE A 424 9.70 -13.29 25.58
N CYS A 425 8.86 -12.72 24.74
CA CYS A 425 7.93 -13.46 23.90
C CYS A 425 8.69 -13.99 22.68
N ASN A 426 9.41 -15.10 22.86
CA ASN A 426 9.91 -15.94 21.78
C ASN A 426 8.88 -17.05 21.52
N HIS A 427 8.19 -17.01 20.38
CA HIS A 427 7.66 -18.23 19.80
C HIS A 427 8.07 -18.33 18.32
N LEU A 428 8.66 -19.50 18.06
CA LEU A 428 9.23 -20.03 16.82
C LEU A 428 8.26 -20.00 15.65
#